data_AF-A0A4Q9QC88-F1
#
_entry.id   AF-A0A4Q9QC88-F1
#
_cell.length_a   1.000
_cell.length_b   1.000
_cell.length_c   1.000
_cell.angle_alpha   90.00
_cell.angle_beta   90.00
_cell.angle_gamma   90.00
#
_symmetry.space_group_name_H-M   'P 1'
#
loop_
_entity.id
_entity.type
_entity.pdbx_description
1 polymer ?
#
loop_
_entity_poly.entity_id
_entity_poly.type
_entity_poly.pdbx_seq_one_letter_code
_entity_poly.pdbx_strand_id
1 'polypeptide(L)'
;MPCNLTLLGLNVDVLAIIISYLPPRDAVALSCTCKAAHAISIDPALHTVILDHTTEQIQKFRDHLLAVESRPHVLKSLTLTKAVTWEIDPHASGPAGALADIVEQAKDLQFFSCGNMDDMIVASNMRLVSALTSRTSMRALQLQYGGQHTVKIITEVESPYVRELIVDLTFVSKMPWNNLFAPLTRYQHLTTLSISKLTNRLLFPFPVAQSPQFAAGPILPSPATNIQHLTPETTPIIPSVRTLSFFSTFIPMALAATMFPNVENLTFRTDRLFRSFYIAEQAVRQEFPSLSACWHHTLAEAHIDVADCRVWPLTCRVRWLDFNFLPGGWAEEALDAVTRTKPHVISVAYRIDPDNTFWLRLPMIASELRFMDTRILELSGHRRRYVLMHLSRFPALAAIFLCVRAHYQAEDYDAEVETIARELAERNRKLQYIGISFTDGRFMRYDDPVWNEERLGSRWWKVHRDEGHYLGEGTSVKVIPTEVGLKIREYMYEADYDSPVWEERLSTFV
;
A
#
# COMPACT_ATOMS: atom_id res chain seq x y z
N MET A 1 20.56 -33.67 43.12
CA MET A 1 20.28 -34.20 41.76
C MET A 1 19.70 -33.06 40.94
N PRO A 2 20.27 -32.70 39.78
CA PRO A 2 19.69 -31.67 38.92
C PRO A 2 18.40 -32.22 38.27
N CYS A 3 17.27 -31.58 38.52
CA CYS A 3 16.03 -31.86 37.79
C CYS A 3 16.18 -31.34 36.37
N ASN A 4 16.32 -32.24 35.40
CA ASN A 4 16.26 -31.87 33.98
C ASN A 4 14.85 -31.37 33.67
N LEU A 5 14.72 -30.07 33.46
CA LEU A 5 13.44 -29.45 33.11
C LEU A 5 13.12 -29.82 31.66
N THR A 6 12.19 -30.74 31.47
CA THR A 6 11.67 -31.09 30.14
C THR A 6 10.51 -30.17 29.78
N LEU A 7 10.38 -29.74 28.53
CA LEU A 7 9.27 -28.91 28.05
C LEU A 7 7.89 -29.49 28.45
N LEU A 8 7.74 -30.82 28.37
CA LEU A 8 6.51 -31.54 28.74
C LEU A 8 6.24 -31.61 30.25
N GLY A 9 7.21 -31.22 31.08
CA GLY A 9 7.05 -31.09 32.53
C GLY A 9 6.46 -29.74 32.94
N LEU A 10 6.25 -28.83 31.98
CA LEU A 10 5.54 -27.57 32.23
C LEU A 10 4.04 -27.81 32.42
N ASN A 11 3.40 -26.89 33.12
CA ASN A 11 1.95 -26.87 33.26
C ASN A 11 1.26 -26.76 31.88
N VAL A 12 0.13 -27.45 31.70
CA VAL A 12 -0.61 -27.51 30.43
C VAL A 12 -1.01 -26.12 29.92
N ASP A 13 -1.35 -25.18 30.81
CA ASP A 13 -1.69 -23.80 30.45
C ASP A 13 -0.48 -23.06 29.89
N VAL A 14 0.71 -23.27 30.47
CA VAL A 14 1.97 -22.69 29.98
C VAL A 14 2.31 -23.27 28.61
N LEU A 15 2.13 -24.57 28.41
CA LEU A 15 2.31 -25.22 27.11
C LEU A 15 1.33 -24.71 26.07
N ALA A 16 0.06 -24.52 26.43
CA ALA A 16 -0.95 -23.94 25.54
C ALA A 16 -0.60 -22.51 25.12
N ILE A 17 -0.07 -21.70 26.05
CA ILE A 17 0.45 -20.36 25.74
C ILE A 17 1.64 -20.45 24.77
N ILE A 18 2.63 -21.31 25.03
CA ILE A 18 3.77 -21.49 24.12
C ILE A 18 3.30 -21.91 22.72
N ILE A 19 2.37 -22.86 22.64
CA ILE A 19 1.81 -23.34 21.35
C ILE A 19 1.06 -22.22 20.63
N SER A 20 0.39 -21.31 21.35
CA SER A 20 -0.30 -20.17 20.73
C SER A 20 0.64 -19.17 20.05
N TYR A 21 1.93 -19.18 20.42
CA TYR A 21 2.97 -18.38 19.77
C TYR A 21 3.72 -19.13 18.66
N LEU A 22 3.49 -20.45 18.52
CA LEU A 22 4.09 -21.22 17.43
C LEU A 22 3.32 -20.96 16.13
N PRO A 23 4.03 -20.84 14.98
CA PRO A 23 3.40 -20.97 13.68
C PRO A 23 2.58 -22.27 13.61
N PRO A 24 1.43 -22.30 12.92
CA PRO A 24 0.59 -23.51 12.85
C PRO A 24 1.35 -24.76 12.41
N ARG A 25 2.31 -24.61 11.49
CA ARG A 25 3.20 -25.68 11.03
C ARG A 25 4.01 -26.29 12.19
N ASP A 26 4.56 -25.46 13.06
CA ASP A 26 5.42 -25.88 14.16
C ASP A 26 4.58 -26.45 15.32
N ALA A 27 3.38 -25.92 15.55
CA ALA A 27 2.42 -26.47 16.51
C ALA A 27 1.99 -27.90 16.12
N VAL A 28 1.71 -28.14 14.83
CA VAL A 28 1.40 -29.48 14.32
C VAL A 28 2.63 -30.39 14.36
N ALA A 29 3.81 -29.88 13.98
CA ALA A 29 5.06 -30.66 14.09
C ALA A 29 5.32 -31.09 15.54
N LEU A 30 5.10 -30.20 16.51
CA LEU A 30 5.22 -30.48 17.93
C LEU A 30 4.24 -31.57 18.37
N SER A 31 2.97 -31.51 17.97
CA SER A 31 1.97 -32.53 18.33
C SER A 31 2.30 -33.92 17.75
N CYS A 32 3.10 -33.98 16.67
CA CYS A 32 3.61 -35.22 16.08
C CYS A 32 4.88 -35.77 16.75
N THR A 33 5.55 -35.02 17.63
CA THR A 33 6.83 -35.47 18.23
C THR A 33 6.68 -36.61 19.24
N CYS A 34 5.64 -36.57 20.07
CA CYS A 34 5.39 -37.58 21.09
C CYS A 34 3.94 -37.61 21.54
N LYS A 35 3.52 -38.69 22.21
CA LYS A 35 2.13 -38.86 22.71
C LYS A 35 1.70 -37.76 23.67
N ALA A 36 2.61 -37.28 24.52
CA ALA A 36 2.30 -36.22 25.48
C ALA A 36 2.03 -34.89 24.76
N ALA A 37 2.86 -34.53 23.77
CA ALA A 37 2.63 -33.35 22.94
C ALA A 37 1.35 -33.48 22.09
N HIS A 38 1.05 -34.68 21.61
CA HIS A 38 -0.20 -34.98 20.89
C HIS A 38 -1.45 -34.79 21.75
N ALA A 39 -1.34 -35.00 23.07
CA ALA A 39 -2.44 -34.79 24.00
C ALA A 39 -2.70 -33.32 24.32
N ILE A 40 -1.76 -32.42 23.98
CA ILE A 40 -1.96 -30.97 24.16
C ILE A 40 -2.87 -30.48 23.05
N SER A 41 -3.92 -29.74 23.41
CA SER A 41 -4.84 -29.20 22.42
C SER A 41 -4.12 -28.28 21.44
N ILE A 42 -4.30 -28.55 20.15
CA ILE A 42 -3.85 -27.68 19.05
C ILE A 42 -4.84 -26.54 18.78
N ASP A 43 -5.95 -26.46 19.52
CA ASP A 43 -6.98 -25.45 19.29
C ASP A 43 -6.42 -24.02 19.25
N PRO A 44 -5.44 -23.60 20.08
CA PRO A 44 -4.83 -22.26 19.97
C PRO A 44 -4.20 -21.99 18.60
N ALA A 45 -3.68 -23.01 17.90
CA ALA A 45 -3.12 -22.87 16.56
C ALA A 45 -4.21 -22.65 15.49
N LEU A 46 -5.48 -22.93 15.81
CA LEU A 46 -6.64 -22.64 14.95
C LEU A 46 -7.05 -21.17 14.99
N HIS A 47 -6.42 -20.34 15.83
CA HIS A 47 -6.72 -18.92 15.92
C HIS A 47 -6.55 -18.21 14.58
N THR A 48 -5.48 -18.53 13.84
CA THR A 48 -5.14 -17.93 12.55
C THR A 48 -4.89 -19.03 11.53
N VAL A 49 -5.77 -19.14 10.55
CA VAL A 49 -5.70 -20.18 9.52
C VAL A 49 -5.55 -19.55 8.14
N ILE A 50 -4.58 -20.05 7.37
CA ILE A 50 -4.36 -19.70 5.97
C ILE A 50 -4.56 -20.97 5.14
N LEU A 51 -5.47 -20.91 4.17
CA LEU A 51 -5.71 -21.97 3.20
C LEU A 51 -5.13 -21.51 1.86
N ASP A 52 -4.05 -22.16 1.41
CA ASP A 52 -3.21 -21.66 0.33
C ASP A 52 -2.79 -22.67 -0.75
N HIS A 53 -3.26 -23.92 -0.70
CA HIS A 53 -2.87 -24.94 -1.67
C HIS A 53 -4.00 -25.36 -2.59
N THR A 54 -5.11 -25.90 -2.06
CA THR A 54 -6.19 -26.48 -2.89
C THR A 54 -7.59 -26.26 -2.31
N THR A 55 -8.62 -26.36 -3.13
CA THR A 55 -10.02 -26.21 -2.70
C THR A 55 -10.47 -27.30 -1.72
N GLU A 56 -9.91 -28.51 -1.79
CA GLU A 56 -10.23 -29.61 -0.85
C GLU A 56 -9.76 -29.29 0.58
N GLN A 57 -8.79 -28.38 0.75
CA GLN A 57 -8.38 -27.94 2.08
C GLN A 57 -9.53 -27.27 2.83
N ILE A 58 -10.42 -26.55 2.14
CA ILE A 58 -11.58 -25.90 2.77
C ILE A 58 -12.48 -26.97 3.42
N GLN A 59 -12.76 -28.05 2.70
CA GLN A 59 -13.60 -29.15 3.20
C GLN A 59 -12.93 -29.90 4.35
N LYS A 60 -11.65 -30.25 4.22
CA LYS A 60 -10.89 -30.90 5.29
C LYS A 60 -10.81 -30.02 6.54
N PHE A 61 -10.61 -28.72 6.36
CA PHE A 61 -10.56 -27.77 7.45
C PHE A 61 -11.92 -27.62 8.12
N ARG A 62 -13.02 -27.52 7.35
CA ARG A 62 -14.39 -27.57 7.90
C ARG A 62 -14.58 -28.83 8.74
N ASP A 63 -14.28 -30.00 8.20
CA ASP A 63 -14.49 -31.27 8.90
C ASP A 63 -13.69 -31.33 10.20
N HIS A 64 -12.45 -30.86 10.18
CA HIS A 64 -11.61 -30.76 11.37
C HIS A 64 -12.15 -29.75 12.41
N LEU A 65 -12.56 -28.56 11.95
CA LEU A 65 -13.06 -27.48 12.79
C LEU A 65 -14.40 -27.86 13.44
N LEU A 66 -15.29 -28.52 12.69
CA LEU A 66 -16.63 -28.89 13.15
C LEU A 66 -16.67 -30.25 13.86
N ALA A 67 -15.58 -31.02 13.86
CA ALA A 67 -15.48 -32.26 14.63
C ALA A 67 -15.54 -32.04 16.16
N VAL A 68 -15.30 -30.81 16.63
CA VAL A 68 -15.36 -30.45 18.05
C VAL A 68 -16.09 -29.11 18.20
N GLU A 69 -17.16 -29.08 18.99
CA GLU A 69 -18.06 -27.93 19.13
C GLU A 69 -17.37 -26.63 19.60
N SER A 70 -16.30 -26.74 20.40
CA SER A 70 -15.57 -25.57 20.92
C SER A 70 -14.62 -24.92 19.89
N ARG A 71 -14.15 -25.66 18.88
CA ARG A 71 -13.10 -25.19 17.96
C ARG A 71 -13.48 -23.97 17.11
N PRO A 72 -14.70 -23.85 16.57
CA PRO A 72 -15.11 -22.68 15.80
C PRO A 72 -14.95 -21.36 16.59
N HIS A 73 -15.10 -21.39 17.91
CA HIS A 73 -14.93 -20.21 18.76
C HIS A 73 -13.47 -19.74 18.87
N VAL A 74 -12.51 -20.62 18.59
CA VAL A 74 -11.09 -20.29 18.64
C VAL A 74 -10.62 -19.58 17.37
N LEU A 75 -11.27 -19.84 16.23
CA LEU A 75 -10.94 -19.22 14.95
C LEU A 75 -11.25 -17.72 14.95
N LYS A 76 -10.20 -16.88 14.93
CA LYS A 76 -10.32 -15.42 14.86
C LYS A 76 -9.90 -14.84 13.52
N SER A 77 -9.04 -15.54 12.75
CA SER A 77 -8.56 -15.07 11.46
C SER A 77 -8.55 -16.20 10.43
N LEU A 78 -9.21 -15.97 9.30
CA LEU A 78 -9.27 -16.89 8.17
C LEU A 78 -8.87 -16.19 6.88
N THR A 79 -7.84 -16.71 6.21
CA THR A 79 -7.35 -16.22 4.91
C THR A 79 -7.39 -17.33 3.87
N LEU A 80 -8.00 -17.05 2.71
CA LEU A 80 -7.96 -17.93 1.55
C LEU A 80 -7.15 -17.25 0.44
N THR A 81 -6.07 -17.90 0.01
CA THR A 81 -5.21 -17.31 -1.03
C THR A 81 -5.81 -17.45 -2.42
N LYS A 82 -5.16 -16.82 -3.41
CA LYS A 82 -5.57 -16.91 -4.82
C LYS A 82 -5.55 -18.35 -5.35
N ALA A 83 -4.58 -19.17 -4.94
CA ALA A 83 -4.49 -20.56 -5.37
C ALA A 83 -5.76 -21.35 -5.01
N VAL A 84 -6.33 -21.10 -3.83
CA VAL A 84 -7.55 -21.75 -3.38
C VAL A 84 -8.80 -21.13 -4.01
N THR A 85 -8.87 -19.80 -4.10
CA THR A 85 -10.11 -19.12 -4.48
C THR A 85 -10.38 -19.06 -5.98
N TRP A 86 -9.34 -19.14 -6.82
CA TRP A 86 -9.48 -19.05 -8.28
C TRP A 86 -9.76 -20.39 -8.95
N GLU A 87 -9.56 -21.50 -8.25
CA GLU A 87 -9.87 -22.86 -8.72
C GLU A 87 -11.33 -23.26 -8.46
N ILE A 88 -12.09 -22.42 -7.76
CA ILE A 88 -13.48 -22.74 -7.41
C ILE A 88 -14.36 -22.58 -8.64
N ASP A 89 -14.90 -23.71 -9.10
CA ASP A 89 -15.98 -23.72 -10.06
C ASP A 89 -17.24 -23.08 -9.42
N PRO A 90 -17.80 -22.00 -10.00
CA PRO A 90 -19.03 -21.38 -9.50
C PRO A 90 -20.22 -22.34 -9.39
N HIS A 91 -20.17 -23.48 -10.10
CA HIS A 91 -21.18 -24.53 -10.05
C HIS A 91 -20.89 -25.62 -9.00
N ALA A 92 -19.68 -25.67 -8.44
CA ALA A 92 -19.30 -26.61 -7.40
C ALA A 92 -19.61 -26.05 -6.00
N SER A 93 -20.79 -26.36 -5.49
CA SER A 93 -21.24 -25.91 -4.16
C SER A 93 -20.43 -26.48 -2.98
N GLY A 94 -19.62 -27.52 -3.20
CA GLY A 94 -18.91 -28.24 -2.13
C GLY A 94 -17.94 -27.35 -1.34
N PRO A 95 -16.89 -26.78 -1.97
CA PRO A 95 -15.92 -25.92 -1.27
C PRO A 95 -16.56 -24.63 -0.72
N ALA A 96 -17.41 -23.97 -1.51
CA ALA A 96 -18.06 -22.72 -1.09
C ALA A 96 -19.06 -22.93 0.06
N GLY A 97 -19.82 -24.03 0.02
CA GLY A 97 -20.69 -24.44 1.12
C GLY A 97 -19.90 -24.76 2.39
N ALA A 98 -18.76 -25.45 2.27
CA ALA A 98 -17.88 -25.72 3.41
C ALA A 98 -17.30 -24.45 4.02
N LEU A 99 -16.94 -23.46 3.20
CA LEU A 99 -16.52 -22.15 3.69
C LEU A 99 -17.65 -21.42 4.44
N ALA A 100 -18.86 -21.45 3.90
CA ALA A 100 -20.02 -20.89 4.58
C ALA A 100 -20.25 -21.55 5.94
N ASP A 101 -20.14 -22.88 6.04
CA ASP A 101 -20.26 -23.61 7.31
C ASP A 101 -19.20 -23.13 8.34
N ILE A 102 -17.94 -22.97 7.90
CA ILE A 102 -16.87 -22.44 8.77
C ILE A 102 -17.21 -21.04 9.29
N VAL A 103 -17.58 -20.12 8.40
CA VAL A 103 -17.85 -18.72 8.77
C VAL A 103 -19.10 -18.59 9.64
N GLU A 104 -20.15 -19.38 9.37
CA GLU A 104 -21.36 -19.40 10.19
C GLU A 104 -21.06 -19.81 11.64
N GLN A 105 -20.22 -20.84 11.85
CA GLN A 105 -19.88 -21.36 13.17
C GLN A 105 -18.82 -20.53 13.90
N ALA A 106 -17.93 -19.86 13.18
CA ALA A 106 -16.90 -18.99 13.77
C ALA A 106 -17.51 -17.64 14.21
N LYS A 107 -18.21 -17.63 15.35
CA LYS A 107 -18.91 -16.44 15.89
C LYS A 107 -17.97 -15.31 16.29
N ASP A 108 -16.74 -15.65 16.67
CA ASP A 108 -15.75 -14.69 17.10
C ASP A 108 -14.74 -14.33 16.00
N LEU A 109 -15.07 -14.63 14.73
CA LEU A 109 -14.20 -14.30 13.60
C LEU A 109 -13.98 -12.77 13.53
N GLN A 110 -12.72 -12.36 13.59
CA GLN A 110 -12.29 -10.96 13.60
C GLN A 110 -11.67 -10.53 12.27
N PHE A 111 -11.04 -11.45 11.54
CA PHE A 111 -10.41 -11.18 10.25
C PHE A 111 -10.88 -12.22 9.22
N PHE A 112 -11.32 -11.74 8.06
CA PHE A 112 -11.67 -12.59 6.93
C PHE A 112 -11.10 -12.02 5.64
N SER A 113 -10.33 -12.83 4.92
CA SER A 113 -9.77 -12.50 3.62
C SER A 113 -10.05 -13.60 2.61
N CYS A 114 -10.64 -13.23 1.48
CA CYS A 114 -11.00 -14.16 0.42
C CYS A 114 -10.96 -13.47 -0.94
N GLY A 115 -10.33 -14.15 -1.91
CA GLY A 115 -10.40 -13.82 -3.32
C GLY A 115 -11.66 -14.37 -4.00
N ASN A 116 -11.87 -13.94 -5.25
CA ASN A 116 -12.98 -14.36 -6.11
C ASN A 116 -14.35 -14.40 -5.40
N MET A 117 -14.66 -13.32 -4.67
CA MET A 117 -15.80 -13.31 -3.75
C MET A 117 -17.15 -13.48 -4.43
N ASP A 118 -17.32 -12.99 -5.67
CA ASP A 118 -18.61 -13.11 -6.37
C ASP A 118 -18.95 -14.58 -6.67
N ASP A 119 -18.00 -15.33 -7.23
CA ASP A 119 -18.15 -16.76 -7.50
C ASP A 119 -18.35 -17.57 -6.22
N MET A 120 -17.61 -17.23 -5.15
CA MET A 120 -17.78 -17.88 -3.84
C MET A 120 -19.17 -17.65 -3.24
N ILE A 121 -19.71 -16.43 -3.37
CA ILE A 121 -21.04 -16.08 -2.89
C ILE A 121 -22.11 -16.84 -3.68
N VAL A 122 -21.98 -16.91 -5.00
CA VAL A 122 -22.90 -17.65 -5.88
C VAL A 122 -22.87 -19.15 -5.57
N ALA A 123 -21.67 -19.76 -5.52
CA ALA A 123 -21.50 -21.18 -5.25
C ALA A 123 -21.98 -21.60 -3.85
N SER A 124 -21.91 -20.69 -2.86
CA SER A 124 -22.45 -20.91 -1.51
C SER A 124 -23.95 -20.65 -1.37
N ASN A 125 -24.66 -20.39 -2.47
CA ASN A 125 -26.09 -20.02 -2.47
C ASN A 125 -26.38 -18.85 -1.51
N MET A 126 -25.58 -17.79 -1.54
CA MET A 126 -25.72 -16.59 -0.71
C MET A 126 -25.50 -16.80 0.80
N ARG A 127 -25.25 -18.01 1.28
CA ARG A 127 -25.03 -18.29 2.71
C ARG A 127 -23.87 -17.49 3.28
N LEU A 128 -22.79 -17.34 2.50
CA LEU A 128 -21.61 -16.58 2.92
C LEU A 128 -21.94 -15.09 3.18
N VAL A 129 -22.89 -14.51 2.44
CA VAL A 129 -23.35 -13.13 2.68
C VAL A 129 -23.98 -13.03 4.06
N SER A 130 -24.95 -13.88 4.37
CA SER A 130 -25.62 -13.90 5.68
C SER A 130 -24.68 -14.23 6.83
N ALA A 131 -23.73 -15.16 6.60
CA ALA A 131 -22.74 -15.54 7.57
C ALA A 131 -21.82 -14.37 7.93
N LEU A 132 -21.31 -13.64 6.93
CA LEU A 132 -20.43 -12.50 7.13
C LEU A 132 -21.19 -11.29 7.71
N THR A 133 -22.40 -10.98 7.24
CA THR A 133 -23.15 -9.81 7.72
C THR A 133 -23.55 -9.95 9.19
N SER A 134 -23.83 -11.17 9.66
CA SER A 134 -24.17 -11.45 11.07
C SER A 134 -22.98 -11.44 12.04
N ARG A 135 -21.74 -11.20 11.57
CA ARG A 135 -20.57 -11.18 12.46
C ARG A 135 -20.49 -9.87 13.25
N THR A 136 -20.54 -9.96 14.57
CA THR A 136 -20.44 -8.82 15.50
C THR A 136 -19.01 -8.53 15.99
N SER A 137 -18.10 -9.50 15.84
CA SER A 137 -16.69 -9.38 16.26
C SER A 137 -15.73 -8.99 15.13
N MET A 138 -16.23 -8.77 13.92
CA MET A 138 -15.42 -8.53 12.72
C MET A 138 -14.62 -7.21 12.85
N ARG A 139 -13.31 -7.27 12.67
CA ARG A 139 -12.38 -6.12 12.72
C ARG A 139 -11.79 -5.80 11.35
N ALA A 140 -11.64 -6.79 10.47
CA ALA A 140 -11.00 -6.61 9.19
C ALA A 140 -11.65 -7.49 8.11
N LEU A 141 -11.97 -6.89 6.98
CA LEU A 141 -12.53 -7.57 5.81
C LEU A 141 -11.69 -7.26 4.58
N GLN A 142 -11.19 -8.30 3.92
CA GLN A 142 -10.46 -8.21 2.65
C GLN A 142 -11.16 -9.05 1.59
N LEU A 143 -11.96 -8.40 0.74
CA LEU A 143 -12.86 -9.07 -0.20
C LEU A 143 -12.45 -8.71 -1.63
N GLN A 144 -11.79 -9.63 -2.34
CA GLN A 144 -11.28 -9.36 -3.68
C GLN A 144 -12.19 -9.94 -4.77
N TYR A 145 -12.28 -9.25 -5.91
CA TYR A 145 -13.07 -9.63 -7.09
C TYR A 145 -14.54 -9.90 -6.72
N GLY A 146 -15.13 -8.98 -5.96
CA GLY A 146 -16.51 -9.05 -5.51
C GLY A 146 -17.48 -8.24 -6.37
N GLY A 147 -18.74 -8.66 -6.44
CA GLY A 147 -19.81 -7.91 -7.12
C GLY A 147 -20.70 -7.11 -6.15
N GLN A 148 -21.98 -6.93 -6.53
CA GLN A 148 -22.98 -6.23 -5.72
C GLN A 148 -23.21 -6.89 -4.36
N HIS A 149 -23.08 -8.22 -4.27
CA HIS A 149 -23.22 -8.94 -3.01
C HIS A 149 -22.06 -8.68 -2.05
N THR A 150 -20.87 -8.39 -2.58
CA THR A 150 -19.74 -7.94 -1.74
C THR A 150 -20.00 -6.55 -1.18
N VAL A 151 -20.57 -5.63 -1.98
CA VAL A 151 -21.04 -4.33 -1.48
C VAL A 151 -22.03 -4.55 -0.33
N LYS A 152 -23.01 -5.44 -0.51
CA LYS A 152 -23.97 -5.79 0.54
C LYS A 152 -23.29 -6.21 1.85
N ILE A 153 -22.31 -7.12 1.78
CA ILE A 153 -21.55 -7.57 2.97
C ILE A 153 -20.94 -6.37 3.70
N ILE A 154 -20.24 -5.49 2.98
CA ILE A 154 -19.50 -4.39 3.60
C ILE A 154 -20.38 -3.21 4.02
N THR A 155 -21.62 -3.14 3.53
CA THR A 155 -22.61 -2.15 3.97
C THR A 155 -23.53 -2.68 5.07
N GLU A 156 -23.60 -4.00 5.28
CA GLU A 156 -24.54 -4.65 6.22
C GLU A 156 -23.89 -5.41 7.38
N VAL A 157 -22.57 -5.65 7.43
CA VAL A 157 -21.90 -6.29 8.60
C VAL A 157 -22.25 -5.63 9.94
N GLU A 158 -22.70 -6.42 10.90
CA GLU A 158 -23.22 -5.90 12.18
C GLU A 158 -22.12 -5.44 13.15
N SER A 159 -20.86 -5.77 12.87
CA SER A 159 -19.75 -5.39 13.74
C SER A 159 -19.52 -3.87 13.77
N PRO A 160 -19.56 -3.23 14.95
CA PRO A 160 -19.17 -1.83 15.09
C PRO A 160 -17.64 -1.64 15.11
N TYR A 161 -16.88 -2.73 15.20
CA TYR A 161 -15.43 -2.72 15.43
C TYR A 161 -14.60 -2.87 14.15
N VAL A 162 -15.20 -2.73 12.97
CA VAL A 162 -14.46 -2.79 11.70
C VAL A 162 -13.44 -1.64 11.65
N ARG A 163 -12.16 -2.02 11.56
CA ARG A 163 -10.99 -1.13 11.48
C ARG A 163 -10.35 -1.11 10.10
N GLU A 164 -10.47 -2.20 9.36
CA GLU A 164 -9.86 -2.36 8.05
C GLU A 164 -10.88 -2.91 7.05
N LEU A 165 -11.00 -2.23 5.91
CA LEU A 165 -11.82 -2.65 4.80
C LEU A 165 -11.04 -2.54 3.50
N ILE A 166 -10.71 -3.67 2.89
CA ILE A 166 -10.04 -3.75 1.59
C ILE A 166 -10.98 -4.48 0.63
N VAL A 167 -11.41 -3.79 -0.43
CA VAL A 167 -12.34 -4.36 -1.41
C VAL A 167 -11.88 -4.14 -2.84
N ASP A 168 -11.96 -5.19 -3.65
CA ASP A 168 -11.86 -5.09 -5.11
C ASP A 168 -13.23 -5.39 -5.70
N LEU A 169 -13.86 -4.40 -6.33
CA LEU A 169 -15.25 -4.49 -6.77
C LEU A 169 -15.35 -4.51 -8.30
N THR A 170 -15.89 -5.58 -8.86
CA THR A 170 -16.02 -5.82 -10.30
C THR A 170 -17.47 -6.21 -10.63
N PHE A 171 -18.35 -5.23 -10.82
CA PHE A 171 -19.74 -5.48 -11.20
C PHE A 171 -20.14 -4.70 -12.46
N VAL A 172 -21.13 -5.21 -13.20
CA VAL A 172 -21.52 -4.67 -14.52
C VAL A 172 -22.32 -3.37 -14.37
N SER A 173 -23.30 -3.36 -13.46
CA SER A 173 -24.25 -2.25 -13.32
C SER A 173 -23.64 -1.07 -12.57
N LYS A 174 -23.83 0.16 -13.06
CA LYS A 174 -23.39 1.34 -12.30
C LYS A 174 -24.20 1.50 -11.02
N MET A 175 -23.57 1.98 -9.94
CA MET A 175 -24.17 2.16 -8.62
C MET A 175 -24.02 3.63 -8.18
N PRO A 176 -25.06 4.26 -7.61
CA PRO A 176 -24.90 5.56 -6.95
C PRO A 176 -23.82 5.52 -5.88
N TRP A 177 -22.88 6.46 -5.90
CA TRP A 177 -21.75 6.50 -4.95
C TRP A 177 -22.21 6.49 -3.47
N ASN A 178 -23.30 7.18 -3.16
CA ASN A 178 -23.86 7.26 -1.82
C ASN A 178 -24.34 5.90 -1.30
N ASN A 179 -24.75 4.98 -2.18
CA ASN A 179 -25.13 3.62 -1.76
C ASN A 179 -23.93 2.82 -1.24
N LEU A 180 -22.71 3.14 -1.70
CA LEU A 180 -21.49 2.53 -1.19
C LEU A 180 -21.04 3.22 0.11
N PHE A 181 -20.95 4.55 0.10
CA PHE A 181 -20.25 5.27 1.18
C PHE A 181 -21.12 5.69 2.36
N ALA A 182 -22.41 5.98 2.17
CA ALA A 182 -23.28 6.36 3.29
C ALA A 182 -23.37 5.28 4.38
N PRO A 183 -23.51 3.97 4.04
CA PRO A 183 -23.50 2.92 5.05
C PRO A 183 -22.18 2.80 5.82
N LEU A 184 -21.04 3.17 5.22
CA LEU A 184 -19.73 3.07 5.89
C LEU A 184 -19.56 4.08 7.03
N THR A 185 -20.39 5.13 7.09
CA THR A 185 -20.37 6.14 8.18
C THR A 185 -20.64 5.54 9.56
N ARG A 186 -21.26 4.35 9.63
CA ARG A 186 -21.50 3.64 10.89
C ARG A 186 -20.23 3.06 11.52
N TYR A 187 -19.14 2.89 10.75
CA TYR A 187 -17.88 2.33 11.27
C TYR A 187 -17.00 3.40 11.90
N GLN A 188 -17.28 3.70 13.16
CA GLN A 188 -16.55 4.71 13.94
C GLN A 188 -15.07 4.37 14.15
N HIS A 189 -14.68 3.11 13.95
CA HIS A 189 -13.31 2.63 14.11
C HIS A 189 -12.57 2.34 12.79
N LEU A 190 -13.18 2.60 11.63
CA LEU A 190 -12.60 2.30 10.33
C LEU A 190 -11.37 3.18 10.06
N THR A 191 -10.19 2.66 10.32
CA THR A 191 -8.90 3.36 10.14
C THR A 191 -8.33 3.20 8.74
N THR A 192 -8.60 2.07 8.07
CA THR A 192 -8.01 1.72 6.78
C THR A 192 -9.11 1.38 5.79
N LEU A 193 -9.18 2.12 4.69
CA LEU A 193 -10.12 1.88 3.60
C LEU A 193 -9.36 1.78 2.27
N SER A 194 -9.44 0.64 1.63
CA SER A 194 -8.88 0.41 0.29
C SER A 194 -9.98 -0.07 -0.64
N ILE A 195 -10.20 0.66 -1.72
CA ILE A 195 -11.23 0.36 -2.71
C ILE A 195 -10.57 0.27 -4.08
N SER A 196 -10.83 -0.82 -4.80
CA SER A 196 -10.31 -1.00 -6.14
C SER A 196 -11.33 -1.41 -7.19
N LYS A 197 -10.94 -1.20 -8.45
CA LYS A 197 -11.63 -1.65 -9.68
C LYS A 197 -13.04 -1.04 -9.90
N LEU A 198 -13.34 0.09 -9.26
CA LEU A 198 -14.61 0.81 -9.43
C LEU A 198 -14.64 1.82 -10.59
N THR A 199 -13.62 1.88 -11.44
CA THR A 199 -13.61 2.76 -12.63
C THR A 199 -14.90 2.62 -13.43
N ASN A 200 -15.59 3.75 -13.65
CA ASN A 200 -16.87 3.84 -14.38
C ASN A 200 -18.04 3.06 -13.76
N ARG A 201 -17.90 2.57 -12.53
CA ARG A 201 -18.95 1.83 -11.81
C ARG A 201 -19.73 2.69 -10.83
N LEU A 202 -19.15 3.78 -10.34
CA LEU A 202 -19.86 4.73 -9.48
C LEU A 202 -20.53 5.83 -10.31
N LEU A 203 -21.80 6.09 -10.03
CA LEU A 203 -22.54 7.25 -10.52
C LEU A 203 -22.40 8.36 -9.49
N PHE A 204 -21.77 9.46 -9.89
CA PHE A 204 -21.75 10.70 -9.11
C PHE A 204 -22.87 11.62 -9.63
N PRO A 205 -23.52 12.42 -8.77
CA PRO A 205 -24.64 13.30 -9.14
C PRO A 205 -24.17 14.59 -9.84
N PHE A 206 -22.97 14.57 -10.40
CA PHE A 206 -22.47 15.63 -11.25
C PHE A 206 -22.65 15.16 -12.70
N PRO A 207 -23.00 16.07 -13.62
CA PRO A 207 -23.11 15.75 -15.03
C PRO A 207 -21.72 15.58 -15.62
N VAL A 208 -20.97 14.57 -15.15
CA VAL A 208 -19.69 14.15 -15.76
C VAL A 208 -20.03 13.90 -17.20
N ALA A 209 -19.63 14.84 -18.06
CA ALA A 209 -20.00 14.86 -19.47
C ALA A 209 -19.98 13.42 -19.95
N GLN A 210 -21.16 12.85 -20.25
CA GLN A 210 -21.30 11.46 -20.64
C GLN A 210 -20.58 11.33 -21.98
N SER A 211 -19.25 11.20 -21.92
CA SER A 211 -18.44 11.23 -23.11
C SER A 211 -18.93 10.07 -23.97
N PRO A 212 -19.31 10.33 -25.22
CA PRO A 212 -20.00 9.35 -26.06
C PRO A 212 -19.21 8.04 -26.23
N GLN A 213 -17.91 8.04 -25.95
CA GLN A 213 -17.06 6.84 -25.95
C GLN A 213 -17.30 5.90 -24.76
N PHE A 214 -17.84 6.38 -23.63
CA PHE A 214 -18.27 5.52 -22.50
C PHE A 214 -19.73 5.06 -22.60
N ALA A 215 -20.46 5.53 -23.62
CA ALA A 215 -21.86 5.21 -23.84
C ALA A 215 -22.07 3.96 -24.74
N ALA A 216 -21.03 3.17 -25.02
CA ALA A 216 -21.18 1.89 -25.74
C ALA A 216 -21.95 0.80 -24.95
N GLY A 217 -22.47 1.13 -23.77
CA GLY A 217 -23.46 0.32 -23.05
C GLY A 217 -24.90 0.73 -23.40
N PRO A 218 -25.90 -0.10 -23.04
CA PRO A 218 -27.31 0.24 -23.27
C PRO A 218 -27.63 1.63 -22.70
N ILE A 219 -28.26 2.47 -23.53
CA ILE A 219 -28.71 3.82 -23.16
C ILE A 219 -29.61 3.68 -21.94
N LEU A 220 -29.10 4.08 -20.77
CA LEU A 220 -29.93 4.15 -19.57
C LEU A 220 -31.03 5.18 -19.80
N PRO A 221 -32.27 4.94 -19.34
CA PRO A 221 -33.35 5.91 -19.46
C PRO A 221 -32.90 7.25 -18.89
N SER A 222 -33.21 8.34 -19.61
CA SER A 222 -32.87 9.71 -19.24
C SER A 222 -33.12 9.91 -17.74
N PRO A 223 -32.13 10.37 -16.96
CA PRO A 223 -32.27 10.47 -15.51
C PRO A 223 -33.50 11.31 -15.19
N ALA A 224 -34.42 10.73 -14.43
CA ALA A 224 -35.55 11.45 -13.87
C ALA A 224 -35.02 12.71 -13.16
N THR A 225 -35.74 13.83 -13.35
CA THR A 225 -35.35 15.23 -13.13
C THR A 225 -34.95 15.66 -11.70
N ASN A 226 -34.66 14.74 -10.79
CA ASN A 226 -34.28 15.02 -9.40
C ASN A 226 -32.83 14.60 -9.10
N ILE A 227 -31.86 15.16 -9.84
CA ILE A 227 -30.45 15.05 -9.43
C ILE A 227 -30.25 16.03 -8.27
N GLN A 228 -30.25 15.53 -7.03
CA GLN A 228 -29.86 16.33 -5.87
C GLN A 228 -28.41 16.79 -6.07
N HIS A 229 -28.20 18.09 -6.15
CA HIS A 229 -26.86 18.67 -6.15
C HIS A 229 -26.13 18.24 -4.88
N LEU A 230 -24.89 17.78 -5.04
CA LEU A 230 -24.03 17.40 -3.94
C LEU A 230 -23.73 18.65 -3.09
N THR A 231 -24.38 18.76 -1.94
CA THR A 231 -24.07 19.76 -0.93
C THR A 231 -23.16 19.14 0.13
N PRO A 232 -22.27 19.93 0.78
CA PRO A 232 -21.49 19.46 1.92
C PRO A 232 -22.35 18.78 3.00
N GLU A 233 -23.60 19.23 3.19
CA GLU A 233 -24.55 18.68 4.16
C GLU A 233 -25.03 17.26 3.87
N THR A 234 -25.02 16.83 2.61
CA THR A 234 -25.49 15.50 2.19
C THR A 234 -24.36 14.50 1.98
N THR A 235 -23.11 14.95 2.09
CA THR A 235 -21.93 14.12 1.86
C THR A 235 -21.68 13.24 3.09
N PRO A 236 -21.57 11.91 2.95
CA PRO A 236 -21.25 11.02 4.05
C PRO A 236 -19.81 11.29 4.50
N ILE A 237 -19.64 11.63 5.77
CA ILE A 237 -18.35 11.90 6.38
C ILE A 237 -17.94 10.69 7.22
N ILE A 238 -16.75 10.17 6.97
CA ILE A 238 -16.16 9.00 7.63
C ILE A 238 -14.83 9.45 8.25
N PRO A 239 -14.89 10.17 9.39
CA PRO A 239 -13.73 10.85 9.97
C PRO A 239 -12.73 9.88 10.63
N SER A 240 -13.06 8.60 10.74
CA SER A 240 -12.22 7.57 11.33
C SER A 240 -11.09 7.12 10.41
N VAL A 241 -11.22 7.29 9.09
CA VAL A 241 -10.22 6.83 8.12
C VAL A 241 -8.93 7.64 8.25
N ARG A 242 -7.81 6.92 8.31
CA ARG A 242 -6.43 7.44 8.36
C ARG A 242 -5.62 7.00 7.15
N THR A 243 -5.83 5.77 6.68
CA THR A 243 -5.19 5.22 5.49
C THR A 243 -6.24 5.00 4.42
N LEU A 244 -6.12 5.71 3.30
CA LEU A 244 -7.06 5.66 2.19
C LEU A 244 -6.34 5.25 0.91
N SER A 245 -6.83 4.19 0.28
CA SER A 245 -6.28 3.71 -0.98
C SER A 245 -7.36 3.56 -2.05
N PHE A 246 -7.10 4.11 -3.23
CA PHE A 246 -7.92 3.92 -4.42
C PHE A 246 -7.08 3.34 -5.55
N PHE A 247 -7.45 2.17 -6.04
CA PHE A 247 -6.78 1.53 -7.17
C PHE A 247 -7.78 1.32 -8.31
N SER A 248 -7.44 1.72 -9.52
CA SER A 248 -8.32 1.56 -10.69
C SER A 248 -9.75 2.06 -10.40
N THR A 249 -9.84 3.22 -9.73
CA THR A 249 -11.08 3.86 -9.27
C THR A 249 -10.94 5.36 -9.47
N PHE A 250 -12.05 6.06 -9.72
CA PHE A 250 -12.07 7.51 -9.78
C PHE A 250 -13.07 8.06 -8.75
N ILE A 251 -12.58 8.97 -7.91
CA ILE A 251 -13.36 9.80 -7.01
C ILE A 251 -12.76 11.22 -7.06
N PRO A 252 -13.56 12.28 -7.25
CA PRO A 252 -13.03 13.64 -7.23
C PRO A 252 -12.29 13.95 -5.93
N MET A 253 -11.13 14.62 -6.01
CA MET A 253 -10.27 14.94 -4.85
C MET A 253 -11.05 15.65 -3.74
N ALA A 254 -11.78 16.70 -4.08
CA ALA A 254 -12.58 17.47 -3.13
C ALA A 254 -13.64 16.62 -2.41
N LEU A 255 -14.25 15.67 -3.12
CA LEU A 255 -15.21 14.75 -2.53
C LEU A 255 -14.49 13.77 -1.58
N ALA A 256 -13.36 13.19 -2.00
CA ALA A 256 -12.56 12.32 -1.14
C ALA A 256 -12.08 13.04 0.14
N ALA A 257 -11.55 14.25 0.02
CA ALA A 257 -11.10 15.05 1.16
C ALA A 257 -12.25 15.41 2.12
N THR A 258 -13.44 15.71 1.58
CA THR A 258 -14.64 15.99 2.39
C THR A 258 -15.14 14.72 3.12
N MET A 259 -15.18 13.59 2.42
CA MET A 259 -15.65 12.33 2.99
C MET A 259 -14.69 11.75 4.02
N PHE A 260 -13.39 11.94 3.83
CA PHE A 260 -12.34 11.37 4.68
C PHE A 260 -11.43 12.47 5.23
N PRO A 261 -11.93 13.36 6.10
CA PRO A 261 -11.23 14.59 6.46
C PRO A 261 -9.92 14.39 7.22
N ASN A 262 -9.69 13.21 7.80
CA ASN A 262 -8.55 12.93 8.67
C ASN A 262 -7.54 11.95 8.04
N VAL A 263 -7.51 11.79 6.71
CA VAL A 263 -6.55 10.90 6.04
C VAL A 263 -5.12 11.40 6.25
N GLU A 264 -4.24 10.51 6.67
CA GLU A 264 -2.80 10.77 6.84
C GLU A 264 -1.99 10.10 5.74
N ASN A 265 -2.38 8.88 5.34
CA ASN A 265 -1.71 8.09 4.32
C ASN A 265 -2.64 7.90 3.13
N LEU A 266 -2.22 8.36 1.97
CA LEU A 266 -2.99 8.32 0.74
C LEU A 266 -2.31 7.43 -0.30
N THR A 267 -3.09 6.60 -0.97
CA THR A 267 -2.64 5.90 -2.19
C THR A 267 -3.67 6.08 -3.28
N PHE A 268 -3.24 6.52 -4.46
CA PHE A 268 -4.09 6.58 -5.62
C PHE A 268 -3.36 6.19 -6.88
N ARG A 269 -3.97 5.25 -7.58
CA ARG A 269 -3.43 4.73 -8.82
C ARG A 269 -4.57 4.42 -9.75
N THR A 270 -4.66 5.10 -10.88
CA THR A 270 -5.54 4.65 -11.96
C THR A 270 -4.89 3.50 -12.72
N ASP A 271 -5.71 2.67 -13.33
CA ASP A 271 -5.20 1.63 -14.20
C ASP A 271 -4.60 2.27 -15.46
N ARG A 272 -3.31 2.03 -15.69
CA ARG A 272 -2.53 2.57 -16.81
C ARG A 272 -3.12 2.23 -18.18
N LEU A 273 -3.92 1.18 -18.28
CA LEU A 273 -4.62 0.81 -19.51
C LEU A 273 -5.78 1.76 -19.83
N PHE A 274 -6.30 2.49 -18.83
CA PHE A 274 -7.39 3.46 -18.99
C PHE A 274 -6.88 4.85 -19.37
N ARG A 275 -5.96 4.93 -20.34
CA ARG A 275 -5.57 6.22 -20.97
C ARG A 275 -6.76 7.00 -21.55
N SER A 276 -7.95 6.42 -21.66
CA SER A 276 -9.18 7.12 -22.04
C SER A 276 -9.57 8.27 -21.10
N PHE A 277 -8.98 8.38 -19.89
CA PHE A 277 -9.21 9.49 -18.97
C PHE A 277 -8.70 10.86 -19.47
N TYR A 278 -7.93 10.95 -20.57
CA TYR A 278 -7.57 12.24 -21.16
C TYR A 278 -8.79 13.12 -21.49
N ILE A 279 -9.95 12.51 -21.78
CA ILE A 279 -11.19 13.26 -22.04
C ILE A 279 -11.80 13.82 -20.74
N ALA A 280 -11.53 13.19 -19.60
CA ALA A 280 -12.09 13.59 -18.31
C ALA A 280 -11.42 14.84 -17.73
N GLU A 281 -10.17 15.17 -18.07
CA GLU A 281 -9.47 16.29 -17.43
C GLU A 281 -10.22 17.63 -17.63
N GLN A 282 -10.64 17.93 -18.86
CA GLN A 282 -11.38 19.17 -19.13
C GLN A 282 -12.77 19.15 -18.49
N ALA A 283 -13.48 18.01 -18.53
CA ALA A 283 -14.80 17.87 -17.92
C ALA A 283 -14.72 18.01 -16.39
N VAL A 284 -13.76 17.34 -15.75
CA VAL A 284 -13.50 17.42 -14.31
C VAL A 284 -13.14 18.86 -13.93
N ARG A 285 -12.29 19.54 -14.68
CA ARG A 285 -11.96 20.97 -14.42
C ARG A 285 -13.16 21.90 -14.58
N GLN A 286 -14.02 21.66 -15.56
CA GLN A 286 -15.23 22.47 -15.77
C GLN A 286 -16.29 22.25 -14.70
N GLU A 287 -16.48 21.01 -14.26
CA GLU A 287 -17.51 20.64 -13.27
C GLU A 287 -17.09 20.94 -11.84
N PHE A 288 -15.79 20.92 -11.57
CA PHE A 288 -15.23 21.21 -10.26
C PHE A 288 -14.27 22.41 -10.33
N PRO A 289 -14.75 23.63 -10.60
CA PRO A 289 -13.87 24.80 -10.68
C PRO A 289 -13.15 25.10 -9.36
N SER A 290 -13.65 24.58 -8.24
CA SER A 290 -13.04 24.65 -6.90
C SER A 290 -12.19 23.43 -6.52
N LEU A 291 -11.66 22.67 -7.50
CA LEU A 291 -10.76 21.49 -7.35
C LEU A 291 -9.58 21.66 -6.37
N SER A 292 -9.34 22.86 -5.87
CA SER A 292 -8.30 23.19 -4.90
C SER A 292 -8.52 22.62 -3.50
N ALA A 293 -9.71 22.12 -3.15
CA ALA A 293 -9.97 21.54 -1.84
C ALA A 293 -9.31 20.15 -1.72
N CYS A 294 -8.07 20.15 -1.21
CA CYS A 294 -7.38 18.98 -0.65
C CYS A 294 -7.63 18.93 0.86
N TRP A 295 -6.99 17.98 1.55
CA TRP A 295 -7.00 17.95 3.00
C TRP A 295 -6.43 19.25 3.60
N HIS A 296 -7.00 19.72 4.71
CA HIS A 296 -6.58 20.97 5.35
C HIS A 296 -5.27 20.84 6.14
N HIS A 297 -4.81 19.61 6.38
CA HIS A 297 -3.57 19.29 7.07
C HIS A 297 -2.53 18.68 6.12
N THR A 298 -1.32 18.48 6.64
CA THR A 298 -0.23 17.82 5.91
C THR A 298 -0.46 16.31 5.89
N LEU A 299 -0.47 15.70 4.71
CA LEU A 299 -0.45 14.25 4.58
C LEU A 299 0.91 13.70 5.04
N ALA A 300 0.90 12.65 5.85
CA ALA A 300 2.12 11.96 6.25
C ALA A 300 2.79 11.27 5.05
N GLU A 301 1.97 10.71 4.16
CA GLU A 301 2.40 9.94 3.00
C GLU A 301 1.38 10.04 1.86
N ALA A 302 1.85 10.21 0.62
CA ALA A 302 1.03 10.12 -0.57
C ALA A 302 1.74 9.33 -1.67
N HIS A 303 1.15 8.19 -2.04
CA HIS A 303 1.54 7.37 -3.18
C HIS A 303 0.64 7.70 -4.36
N ILE A 304 1.20 8.28 -5.42
CA ILE A 304 0.45 8.68 -6.61
C ILE A 304 1.25 8.42 -7.88
N ASP A 305 0.69 7.70 -8.85
CA ASP A 305 1.31 7.60 -10.18
C ASP A 305 1.31 9.03 -10.80
N VAL A 306 2.43 9.49 -11.35
CA VAL A 306 2.56 10.88 -11.83
C VAL A 306 1.49 11.28 -12.85
N ALA A 307 1.08 10.31 -13.69
CA ALA A 307 0.04 10.53 -14.67
C ALA A 307 -1.31 10.93 -14.03
N ASP A 308 -1.55 10.45 -12.81
CA ASP A 308 -2.76 10.72 -12.05
C ASP A 308 -2.76 12.11 -11.43
N CYS A 309 -1.61 12.76 -11.26
CA CYS A 309 -1.53 14.12 -10.72
C CYS A 309 -2.28 15.16 -11.58
N ARG A 310 -2.56 14.87 -12.87
CA ARG A 310 -3.38 15.74 -13.74
C ARG A 310 -4.87 15.69 -13.40
N VAL A 311 -5.39 14.50 -13.13
CA VAL A 311 -6.81 14.27 -12.84
C VAL A 311 -7.12 14.34 -11.34
N TRP A 312 -6.09 14.17 -10.51
CA TRP A 312 -6.16 14.16 -9.06
C TRP A 312 -5.03 15.03 -8.46
N PRO A 313 -5.06 16.36 -8.69
CA PRO A 313 -3.99 17.25 -8.26
C PRO A 313 -3.99 17.40 -6.73
N LEU A 314 -2.93 16.91 -6.08
CA LEU A 314 -2.67 17.20 -4.68
C LEU A 314 -2.21 18.66 -4.53
N THR A 315 -2.97 19.43 -3.75
CA THR A 315 -2.67 20.85 -3.43
C THR A 315 -2.29 21.06 -1.97
N CYS A 316 -2.56 20.08 -1.10
CA CYS A 316 -2.16 20.11 0.30
C CYS A 316 -0.69 19.69 0.47
N ARG A 317 -0.09 20.02 1.62
CA ARG A 317 1.27 19.62 1.93
C ARG A 317 1.35 18.10 2.07
N VAL A 318 2.45 17.52 1.64
CA VAL A 318 2.73 16.09 1.78
C VAL A 318 4.13 15.93 2.33
N ARG A 319 4.31 15.24 3.46
CA ARG A 319 5.65 15.00 4.00
C ARG A 319 6.45 14.05 3.12
N TRP A 320 5.87 12.89 2.78
CA TRP A 320 6.46 11.91 1.87
C TRP A 320 5.60 11.74 0.61
N LEU A 321 6.13 12.19 -0.53
CA LEU A 321 5.53 11.97 -1.84
C LEU A 321 6.24 10.83 -2.57
N ASP A 322 5.53 9.73 -2.82
CA ASP A 322 6.01 8.61 -3.64
C ASP A 322 5.29 8.63 -4.99
N PHE A 323 6.07 8.83 -6.05
CA PHE A 323 5.57 8.81 -7.42
C PHE A 323 5.41 7.39 -7.99
N ASN A 324 5.84 6.38 -7.25
CA ASN A 324 5.99 4.99 -7.62
C ASN A 324 6.85 4.80 -8.89
N PHE A 325 6.32 5.13 -10.06
CA PHE A 325 7.02 5.16 -11.34
C PHE A 325 6.69 6.44 -12.12
N LEU A 326 7.74 7.18 -12.48
CA LEU A 326 7.72 8.33 -13.36
C LEU A 326 8.11 7.89 -14.78
N PRO A 327 7.12 7.63 -15.66
CA PRO A 327 7.38 7.36 -17.08
C PRO A 327 7.94 8.60 -17.76
N GLY A 328 8.68 8.37 -18.84
CA GLY A 328 9.22 9.47 -19.60
C GLY A 328 8.13 10.38 -20.22
N GLY A 329 8.43 11.68 -20.28
CA GLY A 329 7.50 12.72 -20.77
C GLY A 329 6.52 13.27 -19.73
N TRP A 330 6.62 12.86 -18.46
CA TRP A 330 5.75 13.31 -17.36
C TRP A 330 6.49 14.15 -16.30
N ALA A 331 7.66 14.68 -16.66
CA ALA A 331 8.49 15.45 -15.75
C ALA A 331 7.77 16.70 -15.22
N GLU A 332 7.00 17.40 -16.06
CA GLU A 332 6.32 18.63 -15.69
C GLU A 332 5.24 18.39 -14.63
N GLU A 333 4.47 17.32 -14.75
CA GLU A 333 3.43 16.95 -13.78
C GLU A 333 4.04 16.59 -12.42
N ALA A 334 5.16 15.85 -12.43
CA ALA A 334 5.86 15.52 -11.20
C ALA A 334 6.44 16.78 -10.53
N LEU A 335 7.06 17.69 -11.31
CA LEU A 335 7.60 18.95 -10.81
C LEU A 335 6.48 19.87 -10.26
N ASP A 336 5.35 19.92 -10.93
CA ASP A 336 4.17 20.67 -10.50
C ASP A 336 3.58 20.08 -9.21
N ALA A 337 3.49 18.76 -9.11
CA ALA A 337 3.10 18.07 -7.87
C ALA A 337 4.06 18.37 -6.71
N VAL A 338 5.37 18.30 -6.93
CA VAL A 338 6.39 18.67 -5.91
C VAL A 338 6.26 20.14 -5.50
N THR A 339 6.06 21.04 -6.46
CA THR A 339 5.91 22.48 -6.19
C THR A 339 4.73 22.77 -5.29
N ARG A 340 3.59 22.10 -5.52
CA ARG A 340 2.38 22.26 -4.71
C ARG A 340 2.49 21.64 -3.33
N THR A 341 3.02 20.42 -3.26
CA THR A 341 2.99 19.59 -2.04
C THR A 341 4.17 19.84 -1.10
N LYS A 342 5.26 20.42 -1.60
CA LYS A 342 6.50 20.75 -0.85
C LYS A 342 6.99 19.60 0.04
N PRO A 343 7.34 18.43 -0.55
CA PRO A 343 7.71 17.26 0.23
C PRO A 343 9.09 17.36 0.86
N HIS A 344 9.19 16.79 2.07
CA HIS A 344 10.47 16.55 2.76
C HIS A 344 11.13 15.26 2.28
N VAL A 345 10.32 14.29 1.84
CA VAL A 345 10.76 13.01 1.30
C VAL A 345 10.15 12.79 -0.08
N ILE A 346 10.99 12.50 -1.07
CA ILE A 346 10.53 12.04 -2.39
C ILE A 346 11.01 10.61 -2.61
N SER A 347 10.08 9.74 -3.01
CA SER A 347 10.40 8.43 -3.57
C SER A 347 9.96 8.38 -5.03
N VAL A 348 10.83 7.89 -5.92
CA VAL A 348 10.51 7.83 -7.36
C VAL A 348 11.29 6.73 -8.06
N ALA A 349 10.62 5.87 -8.82
CA ALA A 349 11.29 5.13 -9.89
C ALA A 349 11.26 5.95 -11.17
N TYR A 350 12.44 6.26 -11.71
CA TYR A 350 12.59 7.15 -12.84
C TYR A 350 13.22 6.44 -14.01
N ARG A 351 12.60 6.56 -15.18
CA ARG A 351 13.24 6.26 -16.46
C ARG A 351 13.79 7.55 -17.04
N ILE A 352 15.07 7.57 -17.38
CA ILE A 352 15.73 8.80 -17.80
C ILE A 352 15.16 9.35 -19.11
N ASP A 353 14.55 10.53 -19.03
CA ASP A 353 14.09 11.29 -20.18
C ASP A 353 15.27 11.80 -21.02
N PRO A 354 15.09 12.00 -22.34
CA PRO A 354 16.09 12.64 -23.18
C PRO A 354 16.57 13.99 -22.63
N ASP A 355 15.63 14.80 -22.14
CA ASP A 355 15.90 16.18 -21.73
C ASP A 355 16.28 16.33 -20.26
N ASN A 356 16.12 15.26 -19.46
CA ASN A 356 16.40 15.26 -18.02
C ASN A 356 15.73 16.42 -17.25
N THR A 357 14.60 16.93 -17.74
CA THR A 357 13.92 18.13 -17.22
C THR A 357 13.60 18.01 -15.74
N PHE A 358 13.16 16.81 -15.30
CA PHE A 358 12.88 16.51 -13.91
C PHE A 358 14.10 16.81 -13.02
N TRP A 359 15.26 16.22 -13.31
CA TRP A 359 16.47 16.42 -12.51
C TRP A 359 17.01 17.84 -12.57
N LEU A 360 16.92 18.49 -13.74
CA LEU A 360 17.39 19.86 -13.89
C LEU A 360 16.61 20.83 -12.99
N ARG A 361 15.28 20.65 -12.88
CA ARG A 361 14.39 21.58 -12.19
C ARG A 361 14.10 21.22 -10.75
N LEU A 362 14.14 19.94 -10.40
CA LEU A 362 13.76 19.46 -9.06
C LEU A 362 14.54 20.16 -7.93
N PRO A 363 15.88 20.35 -7.99
CA PRO A 363 16.63 21.05 -6.94
C PRO A 363 16.20 22.52 -6.72
N MET A 364 15.64 23.16 -7.77
CA MET A 364 15.19 24.55 -7.68
C MET A 364 13.85 24.69 -6.97
N ILE A 365 12.97 23.68 -7.08
CA ILE A 365 11.63 23.71 -6.52
C ILE A 365 11.50 22.96 -5.20
N ALA A 366 12.33 21.93 -4.97
CA ALA A 366 12.29 21.08 -3.80
C ALA A 366 13.30 21.54 -2.74
N SER A 367 13.24 22.83 -2.36
CA SER A 367 14.15 23.43 -1.38
C SER A 367 13.98 22.84 0.03
N GLU A 368 12.83 22.25 0.32
CA GLU A 368 12.49 21.60 1.59
C GLU A 368 12.85 20.10 1.60
N LEU A 369 13.33 19.53 0.49
CA LEU A 369 13.67 18.10 0.41
C LEU A 369 14.84 17.76 1.33
N ARG A 370 14.64 16.79 2.23
CA ARG A 370 15.63 16.29 3.20
C ARG A 370 16.10 14.88 2.88
N PHE A 371 15.21 14.05 2.33
CA PHE A 371 15.53 12.69 1.90
C PHE A 371 15.01 12.41 0.51
N MET A 372 15.79 11.67 -0.27
CA MET A 372 15.37 11.22 -1.59
C MET A 372 15.73 9.76 -1.79
N ASP A 373 14.72 8.95 -2.10
CA ASP A 373 14.84 7.55 -2.48
C ASP A 373 14.54 7.43 -3.97
N THR A 374 15.56 7.19 -4.78
CA THR A 374 15.42 7.15 -6.23
C THR A 374 15.82 5.80 -6.78
N ARG A 375 14.93 5.21 -7.57
CA ARG A 375 15.24 4.05 -8.41
C ARG A 375 15.50 4.54 -9.82
N ILE A 376 16.73 4.44 -10.32
CA ILE A 376 17.04 4.82 -11.69
C ILE A 376 17.00 3.58 -12.57
N LEU A 377 16.05 3.57 -13.49
CA LEU A 377 15.86 2.51 -14.47
C LEU A 377 16.65 2.92 -15.72
N GLU A 378 17.69 2.16 -16.05
CA GLU A 378 18.55 2.38 -17.23
C GLU A 378 19.51 3.58 -17.10
N LEU A 379 20.60 3.40 -16.36
CA LEU A 379 21.66 4.40 -16.18
C LEU A 379 22.88 4.05 -17.06
N SER A 380 22.96 4.58 -18.29
CA SER A 380 24.12 4.37 -19.17
C SER A 380 24.68 5.67 -19.75
N GLY A 381 25.99 5.66 -20.01
CA GLY A 381 26.72 6.72 -20.72
C GLY A 381 26.56 8.13 -20.12
N HIS A 382 26.36 9.12 -20.99
CA HIS A 382 26.28 10.54 -20.61
C HIS A 382 25.11 10.90 -19.68
N ARG A 383 24.02 10.12 -19.72
CA ARG A 383 22.83 10.36 -18.90
C ARG A 383 23.12 10.22 -17.41
N ARG A 384 23.98 9.26 -17.05
CA ARG A 384 24.43 9.07 -15.66
C ARG A 384 25.05 10.32 -15.08
N ARG A 385 26.08 10.83 -15.76
CA ARG A 385 26.82 12.00 -15.32
C ARG A 385 25.89 13.21 -15.15
N TYR A 386 24.89 13.33 -16.02
CA TYR A 386 23.92 14.41 -15.96
C TYR A 386 22.99 14.31 -14.74
N VAL A 387 22.45 13.12 -14.44
CA VAL A 387 21.64 12.90 -13.23
C VAL A 387 22.46 13.20 -11.98
N LEU A 388 23.64 12.60 -11.83
CA LEU A 388 24.52 12.81 -10.66
C LEU A 388 24.89 14.29 -10.45
N MET A 389 25.11 15.03 -11.55
CA MET A 389 25.39 16.47 -11.49
C MET A 389 24.24 17.29 -10.89
N HIS A 390 22.99 16.87 -11.08
CA HIS A 390 21.84 17.59 -10.52
C HIS A 390 21.45 17.10 -9.13
N LEU A 391 21.65 15.82 -8.83
CA LEU A 391 21.48 15.26 -7.48
C LEU A 391 22.32 15.97 -6.42
N SER A 392 23.44 16.55 -6.83
CA SER A 392 24.27 17.32 -5.91
C SER A 392 23.79 18.74 -5.63
N ARG A 393 22.79 19.25 -6.36
CA ARG A 393 22.36 20.66 -6.28
C ARG A 393 21.26 20.93 -5.25
N PHE A 394 20.78 19.90 -4.54
CA PHE A 394 19.72 20.07 -3.55
C PHE A 394 20.25 20.81 -2.31
N PRO A 395 19.67 21.96 -1.95
CA PRO A 395 20.23 22.85 -0.93
C PRO A 395 20.10 22.29 0.50
N ALA A 396 19.17 21.36 0.75
CA ALA A 396 18.85 20.86 2.08
C ALA A 396 18.82 19.32 2.19
N LEU A 397 19.26 18.61 1.15
CA LEU A 397 19.26 17.15 1.13
C LEU A 397 20.29 16.61 2.14
N ALA A 398 19.81 15.91 3.17
CA ALA A 398 20.62 15.36 4.24
C ALA A 398 20.97 13.89 4.00
N ALA A 399 20.10 13.12 3.35
CA ALA A 399 20.40 11.75 2.96
C ALA A 399 19.86 11.43 1.57
N ILE A 400 20.49 10.47 0.90
CA ILE A 400 20.04 9.96 -0.39
C ILE A 400 20.18 8.45 -0.45
N PHE A 401 19.18 7.77 -0.99
CA PHE A 401 19.25 6.36 -1.37
C PHE A 401 19.07 6.23 -2.88
N LEU A 402 20.06 5.66 -3.56
CA LEU A 402 20.07 5.46 -5.01
C LEU A 402 20.07 3.97 -5.35
N CYS A 403 18.96 3.47 -5.86
CA CYS A 403 18.88 2.13 -6.43
C CYS A 403 19.05 2.22 -7.94
N VAL A 404 20.18 1.78 -8.47
CA VAL A 404 20.50 1.82 -9.89
C VAL A 404 20.24 0.45 -10.51
N ARG A 405 19.18 0.34 -11.32
CA ARG A 405 18.90 -0.84 -12.15
C ARG A 405 19.55 -0.63 -13.51
N ALA A 406 20.76 -1.16 -13.69
CA ALA A 406 21.52 -1.00 -14.92
C ALA A 406 21.54 -2.31 -15.74
N HIS A 407 21.50 -2.17 -17.06
CA HIS A 407 21.81 -3.29 -17.97
C HIS A 407 23.32 -3.50 -18.12
N TYR A 408 24.11 -2.48 -17.75
CA TYR A 408 25.56 -2.52 -17.73
C TYR A 408 26.03 -2.83 -16.32
N GLN A 409 26.85 -3.86 -16.16
CA GLN A 409 27.60 -4.13 -14.95
C GLN A 409 29.00 -3.57 -15.14
N ALA A 410 29.44 -2.67 -14.27
CA ALA A 410 30.84 -2.25 -14.27
C ALA A 410 31.75 -3.42 -13.94
N GLU A 411 32.97 -3.39 -14.48
CA GLU A 411 34.00 -4.40 -14.20
C GLU A 411 34.37 -4.42 -12.71
N ASP A 412 34.40 -3.24 -12.08
CA ASP A 412 34.59 -3.08 -10.64
C ASP A 412 33.40 -2.31 -10.05
N TYR A 413 32.46 -3.08 -9.49
CA TYR A 413 31.25 -2.57 -8.88
C TYR A 413 31.55 -1.66 -7.68
N ASP A 414 32.40 -2.10 -6.76
CA ASP A 414 32.64 -1.37 -5.52
C ASP A 414 33.33 -0.03 -5.79
N ALA A 415 34.31 0.00 -6.70
CA ALA A 415 34.98 1.23 -7.10
C ALA A 415 34.03 2.22 -7.80
N GLU A 416 33.12 1.71 -8.62
CA GLU A 416 32.13 2.55 -9.31
C GLU A 416 31.16 3.20 -8.32
N VAL A 417 30.62 2.43 -7.37
CA VAL A 417 29.69 2.97 -6.38
C VAL A 417 30.38 3.95 -5.44
N GLU A 418 31.60 3.65 -4.99
CA GLU A 418 32.37 4.56 -4.16
C GLU A 418 32.66 5.87 -4.89
N THR A 419 32.97 5.82 -6.18
CA THR A 419 33.17 7.02 -7.02
C THR A 419 31.90 7.88 -7.06
N ILE A 420 30.72 7.26 -7.25
CA ILE A 420 29.44 7.99 -7.21
C ILE A 420 29.23 8.65 -5.84
N ALA A 421 29.48 7.91 -4.75
CA ALA A 421 29.32 8.44 -3.40
C ALA A 421 30.23 9.65 -3.14
N ARG A 422 31.50 9.59 -3.54
CA ARG A 422 32.44 10.72 -3.45
C ARG A 422 31.96 11.93 -4.25
N GLU A 423 31.58 11.74 -5.52
CA GLU A 423 31.10 12.84 -6.37
C GLU A 423 29.86 13.54 -5.80
N LEU A 424 28.94 12.78 -5.22
CA LEU A 424 27.74 13.33 -4.56
C LEU A 424 28.12 14.10 -3.29
N ALA A 425 29.01 13.54 -2.46
CA ALA A 425 29.47 14.13 -1.22
C ALA A 425 30.21 15.46 -1.43
N GLU A 426 31.09 15.53 -2.43
CA GLU A 426 31.87 16.73 -2.77
C GLU A 426 30.98 17.89 -3.24
N ARG A 427 29.94 17.57 -4.02
CA ARG A 427 29.11 18.58 -4.68
C ARG A 427 27.91 19.01 -3.85
N ASN A 428 27.43 18.17 -2.93
CA ASN A 428 26.35 18.52 -2.02
C ASN A 428 26.89 18.79 -0.61
N ARG A 429 26.81 20.02 -0.12
CA ARG A 429 27.36 20.41 1.19
C ARG A 429 26.54 19.95 2.39
N LYS A 430 25.27 19.58 2.20
CA LYS A 430 24.37 19.18 3.29
C LYS A 430 24.23 17.67 3.44
N LEU A 431 24.64 16.92 2.42
CA LEU A 431 24.51 15.47 2.39
C LEU A 431 25.36 14.82 3.50
N GLN A 432 24.74 14.07 4.39
CA GLN A 432 25.39 13.36 5.50
C GLN A 432 25.52 11.87 5.23
N TYR A 433 24.54 11.27 4.55
CA TYR A 433 24.50 9.83 4.28
C TYR A 433 24.15 9.54 2.84
N ILE A 434 24.81 8.52 2.29
CA ILE A 434 24.62 8.06 0.90
C ILE A 434 24.46 6.56 0.96
N GLY A 435 23.33 6.05 0.48
CA GLY A 435 23.12 4.63 0.23
C GLY A 435 23.02 4.39 -1.27
N ILE A 436 23.72 3.40 -1.79
CA ILE A 436 23.65 3.05 -3.21
C ILE A 436 23.53 1.54 -3.34
N SER A 437 22.59 1.09 -4.17
CA SER A 437 22.44 -0.29 -4.60
C SER A 437 22.56 -0.33 -6.12
N PHE A 438 23.28 -1.32 -6.66
CA PHE A 438 23.11 -1.64 -8.08
C PHE A 438 22.59 -3.06 -8.22
N THR A 439 21.64 -3.20 -9.11
CA THR A 439 21.04 -4.48 -9.45
C THR A 439 20.97 -4.64 -10.96
N ASP A 440 21.03 -5.89 -11.40
CA ASP A 440 20.89 -6.24 -12.80
C ASP A 440 19.45 -6.02 -13.26
N GLY A 441 19.24 -4.97 -14.05
CA GLY A 441 17.92 -4.58 -14.54
C GLY A 441 17.38 -5.45 -15.67
N ARG A 442 18.13 -6.44 -16.20
CA ARG A 442 17.73 -7.21 -17.40
C ARG A 442 16.43 -7.99 -17.24
N PHE A 443 16.06 -8.38 -16.03
CA PHE A 443 14.88 -9.21 -15.76
C PHE A 443 13.78 -8.48 -14.97
N MET A 444 13.97 -7.19 -14.64
CA MET A 444 13.05 -6.46 -13.78
C MET A 444 12.03 -5.66 -14.59
N ARG A 445 10.77 -5.67 -14.19
CA ARG A 445 9.77 -4.76 -14.76
C ARG A 445 10.00 -3.36 -14.20
N TYR A 446 9.68 -2.36 -15.02
CA TYR A 446 9.90 -0.96 -14.66
C TYR A 446 9.10 -0.51 -13.43
N ASP A 447 8.01 -1.19 -13.10
CA ASP A 447 7.13 -0.90 -11.99
C ASP A 447 7.28 -1.84 -10.79
N ASP A 448 8.23 -2.78 -10.83
CA ASP A 448 8.49 -3.65 -9.69
C ASP A 448 9.08 -2.83 -8.52
N PRO A 449 8.58 -3.01 -7.28
CA PRO A 449 9.08 -2.32 -6.09
C PRO A 449 10.56 -2.65 -5.84
N VAL A 450 11.22 -1.89 -4.95
CA VAL A 450 12.58 -2.25 -4.51
C VAL A 450 12.51 -3.58 -3.77
N TRP A 451 13.19 -4.61 -4.26
CA TRP A 451 13.18 -5.90 -3.56
C TRP A 451 14.04 -5.84 -2.31
N ASN A 452 13.76 -6.74 -1.36
CA ASN A 452 14.58 -6.86 -0.17
C ASN A 452 16.03 -7.17 -0.54
N GLU A 453 16.31 -7.92 -1.62
CA GLU A 453 17.68 -8.14 -2.07
C GLU A 453 18.38 -6.85 -2.49
N GLU A 454 17.70 -5.92 -3.17
CA GLU A 454 18.29 -4.65 -3.59
C GLU A 454 18.60 -3.76 -2.38
N ARG A 455 17.72 -3.78 -1.36
CA ARG A 455 17.95 -3.09 -0.09
C ARG A 455 19.13 -3.69 0.67
N LEU A 456 19.16 -5.02 0.82
CA LEU A 456 20.19 -5.73 1.57
C LEU A 456 21.55 -5.73 0.85
N GLY A 457 21.56 -5.62 -0.47
CA GLY A 457 22.76 -5.49 -1.29
C GLY A 457 23.35 -4.07 -1.32
N SER A 458 22.69 -3.09 -0.71
CA SER A 458 23.14 -1.71 -0.74
C SER A 458 24.42 -1.49 0.07
N ARG A 459 25.24 -0.54 -0.39
CA ARG A 459 26.42 -0.02 0.29
C ARG A 459 26.12 1.38 0.80
N TRP A 460 26.70 1.72 1.94
CA TRP A 460 26.40 2.97 2.64
C TRP A 460 27.65 3.71 3.05
N TRP A 461 27.58 5.04 3.00
CA TRP A 461 28.65 5.94 3.39
C TRP A 461 28.13 7.05 4.30
N LYS A 462 28.93 7.43 5.30
CA LYS A 462 28.84 8.69 6.05
C LYS A 462 29.78 9.71 5.42
N VAL A 463 29.28 10.91 5.16
CA VAL A 463 30.06 12.02 4.62
C VAL A 463 30.71 12.77 5.78
N HIS A 464 32.04 12.84 5.76
CA HIS A 464 32.84 13.64 6.69
C HIS A 464 33.33 14.90 5.98
N ARG A 465 33.23 16.04 6.68
CA ARG A 465 33.72 17.33 6.20
C ARG A 465 34.61 17.94 7.27
N ASP A 466 35.83 18.27 6.89
CA ASP A 466 36.74 18.99 7.78
C ASP A 466 36.34 20.47 7.82
N GLU A 467 35.92 20.95 8.99
CA GLU A 467 35.43 22.33 9.20
C GLU A 467 36.49 23.43 8.95
N GLY A 468 37.75 23.06 8.68
CA GLY A 468 38.86 23.99 8.45
C GLY A 468 39.20 24.31 6.98
N HIS A 469 38.68 23.56 6.00
CA HIS A 469 39.10 23.72 4.59
C HIS A 469 38.04 24.45 3.77
N TYR A 470 38.32 25.72 3.43
CA TYR A 470 37.39 26.62 2.73
C TYR A 470 37.12 26.27 1.25
N LEU A 471 37.77 25.27 0.66
CA LEU A 471 37.69 24.99 -0.78
C LEU A 471 37.79 23.49 -1.11
N GLY A 472 36.74 22.71 -0.84
CA GLY A 472 36.51 21.39 -1.45
C GLY A 472 37.48 20.25 -1.10
N GLU A 473 38.68 20.52 -0.59
CA GLU A 473 39.76 19.55 -0.36
C GLU A 473 39.60 18.70 0.93
N GLY A 474 38.51 18.89 1.69
CA GLY A 474 38.28 18.22 2.98
C GLY A 474 37.04 17.33 3.04
N THR A 475 36.46 16.93 1.90
CA THR A 475 35.30 16.02 1.90
C THR A 475 35.76 14.58 1.72
N SER A 476 35.49 13.73 2.71
CA SER A 476 35.74 12.28 2.63
C SER A 476 34.46 11.50 2.88
N VAL A 477 34.40 10.28 2.35
CA VAL A 477 33.30 9.34 2.60
C VAL A 477 33.85 8.13 3.35
N LYS A 478 33.16 7.73 4.40
CA LYS A 478 33.51 6.55 5.21
C LYS A 478 32.42 5.50 5.08
N VAL A 479 32.79 4.29 4.67
CA VAL A 479 31.85 3.16 4.57
C VAL A 479 31.26 2.86 5.95
N ILE A 480 29.96 2.59 6.01
CA ILE A 480 29.23 2.15 7.20
C ILE A 480 28.51 0.82 6.93
N PRO A 481 28.21 0.01 7.98
CA PRO A 481 27.47 -1.24 7.79
C PRO A 481 26.09 -1.02 7.17
N THR A 482 25.67 -1.94 6.30
CA THR A 482 24.38 -1.85 5.60
C THR A 482 23.21 -1.82 6.56
N GLU A 483 23.26 -2.53 7.68
CA GLU A 483 22.21 -2.54 8.71
C GLU A 483 22.02 -1.15 9.34
N VAL A 484 23.12 -0.40 9.51
CA VAL A 484 23.07 0.98 10.00
C VAL A 484 22.47 1.90 8.94
N GLY A 485 22.90 1.73 7.68
CA GLY A 485 22.34 2.46 6.54
C GLY A 485 20.83 2.26 6.36
N LEU A 486 20.34 1.02 6.51
CA LEU A 486 18.92 0.72 6.44
C LEU A 486 18.12 1.34 7.58
N LYS A 487 18.67 1.40 8.80
CA LYS A 487 18.05 2.14 9.91
C LYS A 487 18.00 3.65 9.65
N ILE A 488 19.04 4.22 9.05
CA ILE A 488 19.05 5.63 8.62
C ILE A 488 17.94 5.85 7.59
N ARG A 489 17.83 4.98 6.58
CA ARG A 489 16.75 5.06 5.58
C ARG A 489 15.36 5.02 6.21
N GLU A 490 15.11 4.09 7.11
CA GLU A 490 13.83 3.96 7.83
C GLU A 490 13.55 5.21 8.67
N TYR A 491 14.56 5.71 9.38
CA TYR A 491 14.46 6.96 10.14
C TYR A 491 14.07 8.15 9.26
N MET A 492 14.66 8.29 8.06
CA MET A 492 14.33 9.42 7.17
C MET A 492 12.89 9.38 6.65
N TYR A 493 12.24 8.21 6.58
CA TYR A 493 10.82 8.15 6.24
C TYR A 493 9.92 8.61 7.40
N GLU A 494 10.34 8.34 8.63
CA GLU A 494 9.53 8.58 9.84
C GLU A 494 9.84 9.91 10.52
N ALA A 495 10.96 10.56 10.17
CA ALA A 495 11.43 11.76 10.82
C ALA A 495 10.37 12.88 10.90
N ASP A 496 10.36 13.55 12.05
CA ASP A 496 9.62 14.78 12.29
C ASP A 496 10.50 15.96 11.86
N TYR A 497 10.42 16.30 10.57
CA TYR A 497 11.26 17.34 9.97
C TYR A 497 10.96 18.76 10.49
N ASP A 498 9.85 18.95 11.19
CA ASP A 498 9.50 20.20 11.86
C ASP A 498 10.21 20.34 13.23
N SER A 499 10.70 19.23 13.80
CA SER A 499 11.44 19.22 15.06
C SER A 499 12.93 19.47 14.85
N PRO A 500 13.56 20.48 15.48
CA PRO A 500 14.98 20.76 15.29
C PRO A 500 15.91 19.62 15.72
N VAL A 501 15.41 18.66 16.51
CA VAL A 501 16.16 17.52 17.04
C VAL A 501 16.31 16.39 16.00
N TRP A 502 15.64 16.46 14.85
CA TRP A 502 15.71 15.38 13.86
C TRP A 502 17.14 15.21 13.30
N GLU A 503 17.85 16.32 13.04
CA GLU A 503 19.24 16.27 12.56
C GLU A 503 20.18 15.69 13.62
N GLU A 504 19.98 16.03 14.89
CA GLU A 504 20.76 15.50 16.01
C GLU A 504 20.59 13.98 16.09
N ARG A 505 19.34 13.48 16.05
CA ARG A 505 19.06 12.04 16.07
C ARG A 505 19.69 11.33 14.88
N LEU A 506 19.63 11.91 13.69
CA LEU A 506 20.27 11.37 12.48
C LEU A 506 21.79 11.19 12.67
N SER A 507 22.44 12.07 13.43
CA SER A 507 23.89 11.97 13.71
C SER A 507 24.27 10.83 14.66
N THR A 508 23.32 10.29 15.45
CA THR A 508 23.58 9.25 16.47
C THR A 508 23.71 7.83 15.93
N PHE A 509 23.37 7.59 14.66
CA PHE A 509 23.42 6.24 14.08
C PHE A 509 24.85 5.70 13.85
N VAL A 510 25.87 6.57 13.81
CA VAL A 510 27.28 6.24 13.52
C VAL A 510 28.19 7.07 14.40
#